data_AF-A0A396G6I0-F1
#
_entry.id   AF-A0A396G6I0-F1
#
_cell.length_a   1.000
_cell.length_b   1.000
_cell.length_c   1.000
_cell.angle_alpha   90.00
_cell.angle_beta   90.00
_cell.angle_gamma   90.00
#
_symmetry.space_group_name_H-M   'P 1'
#
loop_
_entity.id
_entity.type
_entity.pdbx_description
1 polymer ?
#
loop_
_entity_poly.entity_id
_entity_poly.type
_entity_poly.pdbx_seq_one_letter_code
_entity_poly.pdbx_strand_id
1 'polypeptide(L)'
;MITLNDYLYSGDTILRILHNYIHDLRAEAKKTHNEVDMIHCNFLILIRELLEHNDFLTAQSQQIREFYKYMSKEYPFLAFTFKGRIKSLIRAEEKFNGYVVEYIYDYYTEHGEYPPLADLKNRLSCFRDFIAYRIVISMPRCHLKSEADREQEELKYLYQIANVLPGFLEERGFTAESAHGVRKSGSPLLNEDIKPYYRDYIHGTDSDGYQSLHITFYDNSSRSYMEVQLRTKTMDDIAEIGPANHLGYEKKQESERARRDAIPKGECIYFDEAYERGMKLLGLELSKLDVNMFSAVNNSLINDGCGLYRGRLILPYEHLSRFQNDLID
;
A
#
# COMPACT_ATOMS: atom_id res chain seq x y z
N MET A 1 -26.89 -6.20 5.44
CA MET A 1 -25.52 -5.69 5.24
C MET A 1 -25.03 -4.93 6.47
N ILE A 2 -23.97 -5.44 7.09
CA ILE A 2 -23.17 -4.73 8.13
C ILE A 2 -22.06 -3.92 7.45
N THR A 3 -21.75 -2.73 7.96
CA THR A 3 -20.75 -1.82 7.37
C THR A 3 -19.83 -1.20 8.43
N LEU A 4 -18.59 -0.86 8.05
CA LEU A 4 -17.66 -0.16 8.94
C LEU A 4 -18.26 1.13 9.51
N ASN A 5 -19.02 1.88 8.69
CA ASN A 5 -19.68 3.14 9.07
C ASN A 5 -20.52 3.01 10.35
N ASP A 6 -21.11 1.84 10.60
CA ASP A 6 -22.01 1.61 11.74
C ASP A 6 -21.27 1.75 13.10
N TYR A 7 -19.93 1.78 13.09
CA TYR A 7 -19.09 1.78 14.28
C TYR A 7 -18.20 3.03 14.44
N LEU A 8 -18.24 4.01 13.52
CA LEU A 8 -17.30 5.15 13.50
C LEU A 8 -17.75 6.38 14.32
N TYR A 9 -18.79 6.26 15.13
CA TYR A 9 -19.49 7.42 15.74
C TYR A 9 -19.73 7.26 17.25
N SER A 10 -18.89 6.50 17.96
CA SER A 10 -19.15 6.14 19.37
C SER A 10 -17.95 6.40 20.30
N GLY A 11 -16.90 7.06 19.82
CA GLY A 11 -15.68 7.33 20.57
C GLY A 11 -14.85 6.07 20.85
N ASP A 12 -15.19 4.95 20.21
CA ASP A 12 -14.52 3.67 20.41
C ASP A 12 -13.10 3.68 19.82
N THR A 13 -12.23 2.82 20.35
CA THR A 13 -10.90 2.58 19.77
C THR A 13 -11.00 1.73 18.50
N ILE A 14 -10.04 1.87 17.58
CA ILE A 14 -9.97 1.04 16.35
C ILE A 14 -10.05 -0.47 16.65
N LEU A 15 -9.42 -0.94 17.73
CA LEU A 15 -9.45 -2.35 18.10
C LEU A 15 -10.85 -2.81 18.50
N ARG A 16 -11.59 -1.97 19.24
CA ARG A 16 -12.98 -2.25 19.63
C ARG A 16 -13.93 -2.17 18.43
N ILE A 17 -13.73 -1.19 17.55
CA ILE A 17 -14.45 -1.06 16.28
C ILE A 17 -14.26 -2.34 15.45
N LEU A 18 -13.01 -2.76 15.23
CA LEU A 18 -12.69 -4.00 14.51
C LEU A 18 -13.31 -5.22 15.18
N HIS A 19 -13.21 -5.34 16.50
CA HIS A 19 -13.80 -6.46 17.24
C HIS A 19 -15.31 -6.56 17.00
N ASN A 20 -16.05 -5.46 17.16
CA ASN A 20 -17.50 -5.43 17.01
C ASN A 20 -17.91 -5.64 15.56
N TYR A 21 -17.24 -4.97 14.61
CA TYR A 21 -17.51 -5.13 13.19
C TYR A 21 -17.29 -6.58 12.73
N ILE A 22 -16.17 -7.20 13.09
CA ILE A 22 -15.88 -8.61 12.76
C ILE A 22 -16.93 -9.53 13.37
N HIS A 23 -17.34 -9.28 14.62
CA HIS A 23 -18.32 -10.11 15.31
C HIS A 23 -19.66 -10.10 14.57
N ASP A 24 -20.19 -8.91 14.28
CA ASP A 24 -21.52 -8.76 13.68
C ASP A 24 -21.53 -9.18 12.21
N LEU A 25 -20.47 -8.82 11.45
CA LEU A 25 -20.29 -9.27 10.07
C LEU A 25 -20.26 -10.79 9.99
N ARG A 26 -19.51 -11.46 10.89
CA ARG A 26 -19.43 -12.92 10.93
C ARG A 26 -20.77 -13.57 11.30
N ALA A 27 -21.50 -12.98 12.25
CA ALA A 27 -22.81 -13.49 12.65
C ALA A 27 -23.81 -13.42 11.49
N GLU A 28 -23.85 -12.28 10.78
CA GLU A 28 -24.72 -12.10 9.62
C GLU A 28 -24.30 -13.01 8.47
N ALA A 29 -23.00 -13.10 8.16
CA ALA A 29 -22.47 -13.96 7.09
C ALA A 29 -22.84 -15.44 7.30
N LYS A 30 -22.81 -15.93 8.54
CA LYS A 30 -23.25 -17.30 8.87
C LYS A 30 -24.75 -17.50 8.67
N LYS A 31 -25.55 -16.50 9.03
CA LYS A 31 -27.02 -16.54 8.90
C LYS A 31 -27.44 -16.53 7.44
N THR A 32 -26.81 -15.69 6.62
CA THR A 32 -27.12 -15.52 5.19
C THR A 32 -26.36 -16.48 4.29
N HIS A 33 -25.41 -17.25 4.84
CA HIS A 33 -24.46 -18.09 4.10
C HIS A 33 -23.63 -17.28 3.07
N ASN A 34 -23.33 -16.01 3.39
CA ASN A 34 -22.50 -15.14 2.56
C ASN A 34 -21.01 -15.48 2.74
N GLU A 35 -20.44 -16.17 1.76
CA GLU A 35 -19.05 -16.61 1.80
C GLU A 35 -18.02 -15.50 1.55
N VAL A 36 -18.42 -14.42 0.85
CA VAL A 36 -17.56 -13.25 0.63
C VAL A 36 -17.37 -12.48 1.94
N ASP A 37 -18.44 -12.31 2.72
CA ASP A 37 -18.36 -11.68 4.04
C ASP A 37 -17.56 -12.52 5.05
N MET A 38 -17.57 -13.85 4.92
CA MET A 38 -16.67 -14.71 5.72
C MET A 38 -15.19 -14.45 5.39
N ILE A 39 -14.84 -14.18 4.13
CA ILE A 39 -13.49 -13.81 3.74
C ILE A 39 -13.14 -12.40 4.21
N HIS A 40 -14.10 -11.48 4.12
CA HIS A 40 -13.98 -10.12 4.65
C HIS A 40 -13.69 -10.14 6.16
N CYS A 41 -14.37 -11.00 6.92
CA CYS A 41 -14.05 -11.22 8.32
C CYS A 41 -12.60 -11.65 8.54
N ASN A 42 -12.11 -12.61 7.75
CA ASN A 42 -10.72 -13.07 7.84
C ASN A 42 -9.73 -11.95 7.50
N PHE A 43 -10.02 -11.15 6.48
CA PHE A 43 -9.26 -9.96 6.13
C PHE A 43 -9.19 -8.94 7.28
N LEU A 44 -10.31 -8.65 7.93
CA LEU A 44 -10.37 -7.72 9.07
C LEU A 44 -9.63 -8.26 10.30
N ILE A 45 -9.62 -9.58 10.51
CA ILE A 45 -8.85 -10.22 11.58
C ILE A 45 -7.36 -10.01 11.36
N LEU A 46 -6.87 -10.17 10.12
CA LEU A 46 -5.46 -9.91 9.80
C LEU A 46 -5.07 -8.46 10.12
N ILE A 47 -5.94 -7.49 9.82
CA ILE A 47 -5.71 -6.08 10.19
C ILE A 47 -5.67 -5.92 11.72
N ARG A 48 -6.62 -6.53 12.44
CA ARG A 48 -6.67 -6.45 13.90
C ARG A 48 -5.40 -7.01 14.53
N GLU A 49 -5.00 -8.22 14.13
CA GLU A 49 -3.78 -8.88 14.62
C GLU A 49 -2.53 -8.04 14.34
N LEU A 50 -2.45 -7.45 13.14
CA LEU A 50 -1.36 -6.54 12.76
C LEU A 50 -1.30 -5.29 13.66
N LEU A 51 -2.45 -4.75 14.07
CA LEU A 51 -2.52 -3.58 14.94
C LEU A 51 -2.26 -3.91 16.42
N GLU A 52 -2.62 -5.12 16.87
CA GLU A 52 -2.44 -5.60 18.25
C GLU A 52 -1.00 -6.06 18.54
N HIS A 53 -0.36 -6.75 17.60
CA HIS A 53 0.95 -7.38 17.81
C HIS A 53 2.12 -6.49 17.37
N ASN A 54 2.61 -5.61 18.25
CA ASN A 54 3.71 -4.70 17.92
C ASN A 54 5.10 -5.38 17.83
N ASP A 55 5.27 -6.60 18.36
CA ASP A 55 6.59 -7.25 18.44
C ASP A 55 7.13 -7.65 17.05
N PHE A 56 6.29 -8.20 16.18
CA PHE A 56 6.71 -8.57 14.84
C PHE A 56 6.96 -7.32 13.98
N LEU A 57 6.14 -6.27 14.11
CA LEU A 57 6.36 -5.00 13.41
C LEU A 57 7.70 -4.38 13.81
N THR A 58 8.07 -4.50 15.08
CA THR A 58 9.37 -4.07 15.61
C THR A 58 10.50 -4.88 14.99
N ALA A 59 10.37 -6.21 14.92
CA ALA A 59 11.36 -7.09 14.31
C ALA A 59 11.51 -6.85 12.79
N GLN A 60 10.41 -6.70 12.06
CA GLN A 60 10.43 -6.41 10.63
C GLN A 60 11.07 -5.04 10.35
N SER A 61 10.63 -4.01 11.08
CA SER A 61 11.19 -2.66 11.00
C SER A 61 12.68 -2.63 11.35
N GLN A 62 13.12 -3.52 12.25
CA GLN A 62 14.53 -3.68 12.59
C GLN A 62 15.36 -4.16 11.40
N GLN A 63 14.85 -5.09 10.59
CA GLN A 63 15.59 -5.57 9.41
C GLN A 63 15.68 -4.51 8.32
N ILE A 64 14.60 -3.74 8.09
CA ILE A 64 14.62 -2.58 7.20
C ILE A 64 15.61 -1.50 7.71
N ARG A 65 15.69 -1.31 9.03
CA ARG A 65 16.69 -0.41 9.65
C ARG A 65 18.12 -0.87 9.39
N GLU A 66 18.39 -2.17 9.39
CA GLU A 66 19.72 -2.66 9.03
C GLU A 66 20.07 -2.36 7.57
N PHE A 67 19.09 -2.39 6.65
CA PHE A 67 19.30 -1.95 5.27
C PHE A 67 19.58 -0.44 5.18
N TYR A 68 18.87 0.38 5.96
CA TYR A 68 19.20 1.81 6.11
C TYR A 68 20.66 2.01 6.56
N LYS A 69 21.12 1.25 7.57
CA LYS A 69 22.50 1.35 8.06
C LYS A 69 23.51 0.92 7.00
N TYR A 70 23.23 -0.14 6.25
CA TYR A 70 24.02 -0.56 5.10
C TYR A 70 24.13 0.58 4.07
N MET A 71 23.01 1.16 3.65
CA MET A 71 23.00 2.28 2.70
C MET A 71 23.77 3.50 3.21
N SER A 72 23.71 3.79 4.52
CA SER A 72 24.43 4.94 5.10
C SER A 72 25.94 4.79 5.08
N LYS A 73 26.44 3.55 4.93
CA LYS A 73 27.88 3.25 4.81
C LYS A 73 28.32 3.17 3.35
N GLU A 74 27.53 2.52 2.50
CA GLU A 74 27.88 2.31 1.08
C GLU A 74 27.60 3.53 0.21
N TYR A 75 26.58 4.31 0.54
CA TYR A 75 26.15 5.50 -0.21
C TYR A 75 26.12 6.76 0.66
N PRO A 76 27.21 7.11 1.37
CA PRO A 76 27.21 8.24 2.32
C PRO A 76 27.08 9.61 1.63
N PHE A 77 27.27 9.66 0.31
CA PHE A 77 27.09 10.84 -0.53
C PHE A 77 25.63 11.06 -0.95
N LEU A 78 24.75 10.04 -0.89
CA LEU A 78 23.32 10.20 -1.17
C LEU A 78 22.60 10.76 0.06
N ALA A 79 21.59 11.58 -0.16
CA ALA A 79 20.56 11.84 0.85
C ALA A 79 19.41 10.87 0.62
N PHE A 80 18.88 10.24 1.67
CA PHE A 80 17.77 9.30 1.51
C PHE A 80 16.89 9.18 2.75
N THR A 81 15.66 8.72 2.54
CA THR A 81 14.67 8.51 3.60
C THR A 81 14.02 7.15 3.48
N PHE A 82 13.67 6.58 4.63
CA PHE A 82 12.94 5.32 4.79
C PHE A 82 11.66 5.62 5.55
N LYS A 83 10.51 5.41 4.90
CA LYS A 83 9.19 5.63 5.47
C LYS A 83 8.38 4.34 5.42
N GLY A 84 8.14 3.72 6.57
CA GLY A 84 7.26 2.56 6.71
C GLY A 84 5.87 2.97 7.18
N ARG A 85 4.82 2.43 6.56
CA ARG A 85 3.42 2.64 6.98
C ARG A 85 2.62 1.34 6.99
N ILE A 86 1.66 1.27 7.89
CA ILE A 86 0.54 0.33 7.85
C ILE A 86 -0.63 1.03 7.15
N LYS A 87 -1.31 0.33 6.23
CA LYS A 87 -2.50 0.83 5.55
C LYS A 87 -3.61 1.15 6.57
N SER A 88 -4.32 2.26 6.36
CA SER A 88 -5.40 2.66 7.25
C SER A 88 -6.62 1.76 7.12
N LEU A 89 -7.46 1.73 8.16
CA LEU A 89 -8.65 0.88 8.18
C LEU A 89 -9.63 1.23 7.05
N ILE A 90 -9.92 2.52 6.84
CA ILE A 90 -10.83 2.97 5.77
C ILE A 90 -10.28 2.57 4.40
N ARG A 91 -8.99 2.80 4.13
CA ARG A 91 -8.39 2.44 2.83
C ARG A 91 -8.30 0.94 2.62
N ALA A 92 -8.11 0.16 3.69
CA ALA A 92 -8.13 -1.29 3.62
C ALA A 92 -9.54 -1.81 3.27
N GLU A 93 -10.57 -1.27 3.93
CA GLU A 93 -11.98 -1.60 3.68
C GLU A 93 -12.40 -1.23 2.24
N GLU A 94 -12.05 -0.03 1.78
CA GLU A 94 -12.29 0.40 0.40
C GLU A 94 -11.61 -0.52 -0.62
N LYS A 95 -10.39 -0.96 -0.33
CA LYS A 95 -9.63 -1.83 -1.23
C LYS A 95 -10.26 -3.22 -1.31
N PHE A 96 -10.69 -3.77 -0.16
CA PHE A 96 -11.40 -5.05 -0.11
C PHE A 96 -12.65 -5.02 -0.99
N ASN A 97 -13.54 -4.07 -0.72
CA ASN A 97 -14.80 -3.94 -1.44
C ASN A 97 -14.56 -3.57 -2.92
N GLY A 98 -13.55 -2.74 -3.21
CA GLY A 98 -13.17 -2.39 -4.57
C GLY A 98 -12.77 -3.59 -5.41
N TYR A 99 -12.02 -4.56 -4.85
CA TYR A 99 -11.68 -5.79 -5.58
C TYR A 99 -12.89 -6.68 -5.88
N VAL A 100 -13.88 -6.73 -4.99
CA VAL A 100 -15.13 -7.45 -5.24
C VAL A 100 -15.89 -6.79 -6.39
N VAL A 101 -16.07 -5.47 -6.33
CA VAL A 101 -16.77 -4.66 -7.34
C VAL A 101 -16.08 -4.78 -8.69
N GLU A 102 -14.78 -4.49 -8.76
CA GLU A 102 -13.98 -4.52 -9.98
C GLU A 102 -14.03 -5.90 -10.65
N TYR A 103 -13.78 -6.97 -9.88
CA TYR A 103 -13.73 -8.30 -10.46
C TYR A 103 -15.08 -8.78 -10.99
N ILE A 104 -16.15 -8.61 -10.22
CA ILE A 104 -17.47 -9.02 -10.66
C ILE A 104 -17.92 -8.18 -11.86
N TYR A 105 -17.67 -6.87 -11.84
CA TYR A 105 -18.02 -5.97 -12.95
C TYR A 105 -17.30 -6.34 -14.23
N ASP A 106 -15.98 -6.49 -14.17
CA ASP A 106 -15.17 -6.79 -15.36
C ASP A 106 -15.52 -8.18 -15.91
N TYR A 107 -15.68 -9.18 -15.05
CA TYR A 107 -16.07 -10.54 -15.45
C TYR A 107 -17.46 -10.55 -16.11
N TYR A 108 -18.44 -9.87 -15.52
CA TYR A 108 -19.78 -9.78 -16.07
C TYR A 108 -19.80 -9.04 -17.42
N THR A 109 -19.02 -7.97 -17.54
CA THR A 109 -18.91 -7.19 -18.79
C THR A 109 -18.27 -8.03 -19.91
N GLU A 110 -17.31 -8.89 -19.58
CA GLU A 110 -16.61 -9.75 -20.55
C GLU A 110 -17.43 -11.00 -20.93
N HIS A 111 -18.08 -11.64 -19.96
CA HIS A 111 -18.68 -12.97 -20.14
C HIS A 111 -20.22 -12.97 -20.16
N GLY A 112 -20.87 -11.89 -19.68
CA GLY A 112 -22.33 -11.82 -19.55
C GLY A 112 -22.92 -12.66 -18.42
N GLU A 113 -22.07 -13.22 -17.55
CA GLU A 113 -22.46 -14.02 -16.38
C GLU A 113 -21.60 -13.65 -15.16
N TYR A 114 -21.97 -14.11 -13.96
CA TYR A 114 -21.23 -13.82 -12.73
C TYR A 114 -20.05 -14.78 -12.50
N PRO A 115 -18.92 -14.31 -11.93
CA PRO A 115 -17.75 -15.15 -11.73
C PRO A 115 -18.05 -16.31 -10.77
N PRO A 116 -17.44 -17.49 -10.98
CA PRO A 116 -17.45 -18.56 -10.00
C PRO A 116 -16.94 -18.05 -8.66
N LEU A 117 -17.63 -18.40 -7.58
CA LEU A 117 -17.27 -17.93 -6.25
C LEU A 117 -15.81 -18.29 -5.90
N ALA A 118 -15.35 -19.49 -6.27
CA ALA A 118 -13.96 -19.93 -6.03
C ALA A 118 -12.91 -18.95 -6.59
N ASP A 119 -13.15 -18.38 -7.77
CA ASP A 119 -12.21 -17.46 -8.40
C ASP A 119 -12.20 -16.10 -7.68
N LEU A 120 -13.38 -15.62 -7.26
CA LEU A 120 -13.50 -14.43 -6.41
C LEU A 120 -12.76 -14.63 -5.08
N LYS A 121 -12.90 -15.80 -4.44
CA LYS A 121 -12.18 -16.12 -3.20
C LYS A 121 -10.66 -16.09 -3.38
N ASN A 122 -10.17 -16.70 -4.45
CA ASN A 122 -8.74 -16.74 -4.76
C ASN A 122 -8.18 -15.31 -4.95
N ARG A 123 -8.93 -14.44 -5.65
CA ARG A 123 -8.52 -13.04 -5.85
C ARG A 123 -8.49 -12.24 -4.54
N LEU A 124 -9.47 -12.47 -3.64
CA LEU A 124 -9.55 -11.79 -2.35
C LEU A 124 -8.53 -12.30 -1.30
N SER A 125 -7.93 -13.47 -1.51
CA SER A 125 -6.91 -14.03 -0.61
C SER A 125 -5.54 -13.32 -0.69
N CYS A 126 -5.34 -12.43 -1.67
CA CYS A 126 -4.04 -11.86 -2.05
C CYS A 126 -3.78 -10.42 -1.55
N PHE A 127 -4.26 -10.02 -0.37
CA PHE A 127 -3.89 -8.72 0.21
C PHE A 127 -2.49 -8.74 0.79
N ARG A 128 -1.52 -8.23 0.01
CA ARG A 128 -0.08 -8.29 0.33
C ARG A 128 0.55 -6.97 0.80
N ASP A 129 -0.17 -5.86 0.70
CA ASP A 129 0.38 -4.51 0.86
C ASP A 129 -0.13 -3.80 2.13
N PHE A 130 -0.47 -4.54 3.19
CA PHE A 130 -0.83 -3.91 4.47
C PHE A 130 0.31 -3.11 5.07
N ILE A 131 1.53 -3.64 4.96
CA ILE A 131 2.76 -2.97 5.35
C ILE A 131 3.47 -2.53 4.08
N ALA A 132 3.82 -1.25 4.01
CA ALA A 132 4.57 -0.70 2.90
C ALA A 132 5.73 0.16 3.40
N TYR A 133 6.91 -0.08 2.87
CA TYR A 133 8.09 0.76 3.07
C TYR A 133 8.39 1.53 1.79
N ARG A 134 8.82 2.77 1.97
CA ARG A 134 9.28 3.62 0.88
C ARG A 134 10.71 4.05 1.14
N ILE A 135 11.56 3.83 0.16
CA ILE A 135 12.95 4.29 0.12
C ILE A 135 13.03 5.38 -0.94
N VAL A 136 13.32 6.61 -0.52
CA VAL A 136 13.47 7.76 -1.41
C VAL A 136 14.93 8.20 -1.38
N ILE A 137 15.57 8.29 -2.54
CA ILE A 137 16.95 8.76 -2.66
C ILE A 137 17.02 10.11 -3.39
N SER A 138 18.08 10.87 -3.12
CA SER A 138 18.42 12.11 -3.80
C SER A 138 19.93 12.24 -3.90
N MET A 139 20.43 12.64 -5.05
CA MET A 139 21.82 13.04 -5.24
C MET A 139 21.95 14.53 -4.91
N PRO A 140 22.73 14.93 -3.89
CA PRO A 140 23.01 16.33 -3.63
C PRO A 140 23.76 16.98 -4.79
N ARG A 141 23.44 18.25 -5.08
CA ARG A 141 24.06 19.00 -6.19
C ARG A 141 25.58 19.11 -6.09
N CYS A 142 26.15 19.14 -4.88
CA CYS A 142 27.60 19.23 -4.67
C CYS A 142 28.37 18.01 -5.21
N HIS A 143 27.71 16.87 -5.41
CA HIS A 143 28.31 15.64 -5.94
C HIS A 143 28.17 15.50 -7.45
N LEU A 144 27.58 16.49 -8.13
CA LEU A 144 27.34 16.45 -9.57
C LEU A 144 28.29 17.40 -10.31
N LYS A 145 28.82 16.94 -11.44
CA LYS A 145 29.60 17.78 -12.36
C LYS A 145 28.72 18.78 -13.12
N SER A 146 27.50 18.36 -13.44
CA SER A 146 26.46 19.17 -14.09
C SER A 146 25.11 18.78 -13.52
N GLU A 147 24.21 19.75 -13.35
CA GLU A 147 22.85 19.47 -12.91
C GLU A 147 22.04 18.65 -13.94
N ALA A 148 22.43 18.71 -15.22
CA ALA A 148 21.84 17.89 -16.28
C ALA A 148 22.06 16.39 -16.08
N ASP A 149 23.11 15.99 -15.35
CA ASP A 149 23.44 14.58 -15.12
C ASP A 149 22.67 13.99 -13.91
N ARG A 150 21.97 14.84 -13.14
CA ARG A 150 21.35 14.45 -11.87
C ARG A 150 20.40 13.25 -12.02
N GLU A 151 19.48 13.35 -12.97
CA GLU A 151 18.45 12.33 -13.15
C GLU A 151 19.06 10.98 -13.53
N GLN A 152 20.05 10.99 -14.44
CA GLN A 152 20.75 9.79 -14.86
C GLN A 152 21.53 9.14 -13.70
N GLU A 153 22.24 9.93 -12.89
CA GLU A 153 22.98 9.42 -11.75
C GLU A 153 22.05 8.91 -10.64
N GLU A 154 21.00 9.66 -10.28
CA GLU A 154 19.99 9.20 -9.30
C GLU A 154 19.35 7.89 -9.76
N LEU A 155 18.99 7.76 -11.04
CA LEU A 155 18.40 6.56 -11.59
C LEU A 155 19.36 5.37 -11.53
N LYS A 156 20.63 5.58 -11.88
CA LYS A 156 21.68 4.56 -11.77
C LYS A 156 21.81 4.04 -10.35
N TYR A 157 21.90 4.92 -9.35
CA TYR A 157 21.97 4.49 -7.95
C TYR A 157 20.68 3.83 -7.47
N LEU A 158 19.51 4.28 -7.94
CA LEU A 158 18.23 3.65 -7.62
C LEU A 158 18.20 2.17 -8.02
N TYR A 159 18.61 1.86 -9.26
CA TYR A 159 18.69 0.48 -9.74
C TYR A 159 19.79 -0.32 -9.05
N GLN A 160 20.94 0.29 -8.74
CA GLN A 160 21.98 -0.37 -7.95
C GLN A 160 21.47 -0.81 -6.58
N ILE A 161 20.74 0.07 -5.89
CA ILE A 161 20.11 -0.26 -4.59
C ILE A 161 19.06 -1.35 -4.77
N ALA A 162 18.26 -1.29 -5.83
CA ALA A 162 17.26 -2.32 -6.16
C ALA A 162 17.90 -3.70 -6.43
N ASN A 163 19.11 -3.75 -7.01
CA ASN A 163 19.83 -5.01 -7.22
C ASN A 163 20.36 -5.62 -5.90
N VAL A 164 20.62 -4.81 -4.87
CA VAL A 164 21.14 -5.31 -3.58
C VAL A 164 20.02 -5.72 -2.63
N LEU A 165 18.91 -4.99 -2.64
CA LEU A 165 17.84 -5.13 -1.65
C LEU A 165 17.30 -6.57 -1.48
N PRO A 166 17.00 -7.34 -2.56
CA PRO A 166 16.45 -8.69 -2.42
C PRO A 166 17.39 -9.63 -1.65
N GLY A 167 18.66 -9.72 -2.08
CA GLY A 167 19.64 -10.58 -1.42
C GLY A 167 19.92 -10.17 0.02
N PHE A 168 19.99 -8.86 0.29
CA PHE A 168 20.18 -8.35 1.64
C PHE A 168 19.06 -8.79 2.60
N LEU A 169 17.81 -8.73 2.14
CA LEU A 169 16.66 -9.14 2.95
C LEU A 169 16.49 -10.66 2.99
N GLU A 170 16.89 -11.39 1.94
CA GLU A 170 16.87 -12.85 1.93
C GLU A 170 17.72 -13.46 3.04
N GLU A 171 18.94 -12.95 3.24
CA GLU A 171 19.82 -13.33 4.36
C GLU A 171 19.21 -13.05 5.75
N ARG A 172 18.14 -12.24 5.81
CA ARG A 172 17.45 -11.80 7.03
C ARG A 172 16.06 -12.41 7.17
N GLY A 173 15.77 -13.45 6.41
CA GLY A 173 14.54 -14.24 6.54
C GLY A 173 13.35 -13.70 5.75
N PHE A 174 13.58 -12.85 4.74
CA PHE A 174 12.55 -12.46 3.78
C PHE A 174 12.65 -13.27 2.50
N THR A 175 11.56 -13.37 1.76
CA THR A 175 11.55 -14.01 0.44
C THR A 175 10.95 -13.04 -0.56
N ALA A 176 11.68 -12.73 -1.63
CA ALA A 176 11.15 -11.89 -2.70
C ALA A 176 10.05 -12.65 -3.46
N GLU A 177 8.88 -12.03 -3.59
CA GLU A 177 7.74 -12.59 -4.28
C GLU A 177 7.79 -12.24 -5.77
N SER A 178 7.43 -13.20 -6.62
CA SER A 178 7.33 -12.96 -8.06
C SER A 178 6.34 -11.85 -8.36
N ALA A 179 6.71 -10.92 -9.24
CA ALA A 179 5.80 -9.93 -9.80
C ALA A 179 4.86 -10.53 -10.86
N HIS A 180 4.97 -11.83 -11.14
CA HIS A 180 4.17 -12.56 -12.13
C HIS A 180 4.17 -11.88 -13.52
N GLY A 181 5.26 -11.21 -13.89
CA GLY A 181 5.42 -10.51 -15.16
C GLY A 181 4.72 -9.16 -15.26
N VAL A 182 4.05 -8.69 -14.20
CA VAL A 182 3.44 -7.36 -14.16
C VAL A 182 4.53 -6.29 -14.23
N ARG A 183 4.44 -5.38 -15.20
CA ARG A 183 5.40 -4.26 -15.38
C ARG A 183 6.85 -4.73 -15.38
N LYS A 184 7.15 -5.78 -16.14
CA LYS A 184 8.50 -6.33 -16.25
C LYS A 184 9.47 -5.26 -16.75
N SER A 185 10.57 -5.06 -16.02
CA SER A 185 11.59 -4.08 -16.40
C SER A 185 12.30 -4.45 -17.71
N GLY A 186 12.37 -3.51 -18.64
CA GLY A 186 13.28 -3.55 -19.79
C GLY A 186 14.57 -2.76 -19.55
N SER A 187 14.77 -2.20 -18.35
CA SER A 187 15.99 -1.45 -18.02
C SER A 187 17.21 -2.37 -18.02
N PRO A 188 18.34 -1.96 -18.63
CA PRO A 188 19.59 -2.71 -18.54
C PRO A 188 20.29 -2.54 -17.17
N LEU A 189 19.80 -1.62 -16.31
CA LEU A 189 20.38 -1.34 -15.00
C LEU A 189 19.90 -2.32 -13.91
N LEU A 190 18.80 -3.04 -14.15
CA LEU A 190 18.28 -4.07 -13.25
C LEU A 190 18.82 -5.44 -13.69
N ASN A 191 19.35 -6.23 -12.74
CA ASN A 191 19.93 -7.54 -13.06
C ASN A 191 18.86 -8.53 -13.53
N GLU A 192 19.17 -9.38 -14.51
CA GLU A 192 18.21 -10.31 -15.14
C GLU A 192 17.59 -11.32 -14.16
N ASP A 193 18.35 -11.77 -13.17
CA ASP A 193 17.90 -12.66 -12.10
C ASP A 193 16.93 -11.98 -11.12
N ILE A 194 16.99 -10.66 -11.00
CA ILE A 194 16.15 -9.88 -10.07
C ILE A 194 14.90 -9.30 -10.75
N LYS A 195 14.94 -9.07 -12.07
CA LYS A 195 13.81 -8.57 -12.87
C LYS A 195 12.46 -9.26 -12.58
N PRO A 196 12.36 -10.58 -12.38
CA PRO A 196 11.08 -11.24 -12.12
C PRO A 196 10.37 -10.79 -10.83
N TYR A 197 11.09 -10.19 -9.88
CA TYR A 197 10.56 -9.80 -8.55
C TYR A 197 10.12 -8.33 -8.48
N TYR A 198 10.50 -7.52 -9.46
CA TYR A 198 10.18 -6.09 -9.50
C TYR A 198 9.05 -5.79 -10.49
N ARG A 199 8.14 -4.92 -10.07
CA ARG A 199 7.26 -4.14 -10.96
C ARG A 199 7.92 -2.79 -11.19
N ASP A 200 8.31 -2.52 -12.43
CA ASP A 200 9.05 -1.33 -12.82
C ASP A 200 8.13 -0.33 -13.52
N TYR A 201 7.72 0.70 -12.78
CA TYR A 201 6.92 1.80 -13.31
C TYR A 201 7.79 2.96 -13.83
N ILE A 202 9.11 2.82 -13.81
CA ILE A 202 10.02 3.82 -14.38
C ILE A 202 10.25 3.48 -15.86
N HIS A 203 10.44 2.19 -16.15
CA HIS A 203 10.61 1.68 -17.50
C HIS A 203 9.26 1.42 -18.17
N GLY A 204 8.74 2.46 -18.82
CA GLY A 204 7.46 2.43 -19.55
C GLY A 204 6.66 3.69 -19.24
N THR A 205 6.11 4.34 -20.27
CA THR A 205 5.34 5.57 -20.08
C THR A 205 3.93 5.25 -19.60
N ASP A 206 3.67 5.42 -18.30
CA ASP A 206 2.30 5.59 -17.82
C ASP A 206 1.82 7.01 -18.15
N SER A 207 0.58 7.13 -18.63
CA SER A 207 -0.05 8.41 -18.98
C SER A 207 -0.07 9.42 -17.82
N ASP A 208 -0.03 8.89 -16.60
CA ASP A 208 -0.28 9.65 -15.38
C ASP A 208 1.05 10.14 -14.74
N GLY A 209 2.21 9.78 -15.32
CA GLY A 209 3.53 10.25 -14.88
C GLY A 209 4.07 9.61 -13.59
N TYR A 210 3.38 8.60 -13.05
CA TYR A 210 3.83 7.85 -11.89
C TYR A 210 5.07 7.02 -12.18
N GLN A 211 6.08 7.08 -11.31
CA GLN A 211 7.34 6.35 -11.46
C GLN A 211 7.81 5.79 -10.11
N SER A 212 8.12 4.49 -10.05
CA SER A 212 8.64 3.80 -8.86
C SER A 212 9.07 2.38 -9.23
N LEU A 213 10.03 1.80 -8.51
CA LEU A 213 10.25 0.35 -8.48
C LEU A 213 9.51 -0.25 -7.28
N HIS A 214 8.71 -1.29 -7.50
CA HIS A 214 8.02 -2.00 -6.42
C HIS A 214 8.51 -3.44 -6.35
N ILE A 215 8.77 -3.91 -5.13
CA ILE A 215 9.02 -5.32 -4.84
C ILE A 215 8.18 -5.74 -3.65
N THR A 216 7.67 -6.97 -3.67
CA THR A 216 6.95 -7.56 -2.53
C THR A 216 7.84 -8.60 -1.88
N PHE A 217 7.87 -8.59 -0.55
CA PHE A 217 8.56 -9.60 0.25
C PHE A 217 7.55 -10.32 1.13
N TYR A 218 7.77 -11.62 1.31
CA TYR A 218 7.19 -12.40 2.40
C TYR A 218 8.18 -12.45 3.56
N ASP A 219 7.78 -11.99 4.74
CA ASP A 219 8.55 -12.11 5.97
C ASP A 219 8.25 -13.46 6.61
N ASN A 220 9.22 -14.38 6.56
CA ASN A 220 9.05 -15.73 7.08
C ASN A 220 8.87 -15.78 8.60
N SER A 221 9.31 -14.74 9.31
CA SER A 221 9.22 -14.67 10.77
C SER A 221 7.82 -14.25 11.20
N SER A 222 7.27 -13.20 10.58
CA SER A 222 5.94 -12.68 10.91
C SER A 222 4.82 -13.31 10.08
N ARG A 223 5.16 -14.11 9.07
CA ARG A 223 4.22 -14.69 8.10
C ARG A 223 3.35 -13.64 7.40
N SER A 224 3.92 -12.46 7.19
CA SER A 224 3.23 -11.32 6.59
C SER A 224 3.91 -10.88 5.29
N TYR A 225 3.15 -10.23 4.42
CA TYR A 225 3.70 -9.59 3.25
C TYR A 225 4.00 -8.12 3.52
N MET A 226 5.09 -7.63 2.93
CA MET A 226 5.42 -6.21 2.89
C MET A 226 5.79 -5.80 1.47
N GLU A 227 5.44 -4.58 1.10
CA GLU A 227 5.86 -3.97 -0.16
C GLU A 227 6.95 -2.94 0.09
N VAL A 228 8.01 -2.93 -0.73
CA VAL A 228 9.04 -1.89 -0.72
C VAL A 228 8.98 -1.13 -2.04
N GLN A 229 8.84 0.19 -1.94
CA GLN A 229 8.82 1.12 -3.06
C GLN A 229 10.12 1.92 -3.08
N LEU A 230 10.85 1.88 -4.19
CA LEU A 230 12.03 2.71 -4.40
C LEU A 230 11.71 3.84 -5.38
N ARG A 231 12.12 5.06 -5.02
CA ARG A 231 11.89 6.29 -5.78
C ARG A 231 13.10 7.23 -5.70
N THR A 232 13.29 8.07 -6.71
CA THR A 232 14.08 9.30 -6.55
C THR A 232 13.22 10.37 -5.88
N LYS A 233 13.83 11.46 -5.41
CA LYS A 233 13.10 12.59 -4.81
C LYS A 233 12.08 13.20 -5.78
N THR A 234 12.43 13.35 -7.05
CA THR A 234 11.52 13.88 -8.07
C THR A 234 10.32 12.95 -8.30
N MET A 235 10.56 11.64 -8.35
CA MET A 235 9.49 10.64 -8.47
C MET A 235 8.55 10.67 -7.26
N ASP A 236 9.09 10.81 -6.05
CA ASP A 236 8.28 10.93 -4.83
C ASP A 236 7.47 12.23 -4.82
N ASP A 237 8.03 13.37 -5.24
CA ASP A 237 7.29 14.62 -5.35
C ASP A 237 6.11 14.51 -6.33
N ILE A 238 6.33 13.89 -7.50
CA ILE A 238 5.27 13.66 -8.49
C ILE A 238 4.14 12.79 -7.90
N ALA A 239 4.49 11.75 -7.14
CA ALA A 239 3.55 10.79 -6.56
C ALA A 239 2.82 11.28 -5.30
N GLU A 240 3.40 12.21 -4.54
CA GLU A 240 2.81 12.67 -3.26
C GLU A 240 2.18 14.05 -3.35
N ILE A 241 2.67 14.94 -4.23
CA ILE A 241 2.18 16.32 -4.35
C ILE A 241 1.96 16.77 -5.80
N GLY A 242 2.43 16.02 -6.79
CA GLY A 242 2.36 16.37 -8.21
C GLY A 242 1.11 15.87 -8.94
N PRO A 243 1.15 15.79 -10.29
CA PRO A 243 -0.01 15.38 -11.09
C PRO A 243 -0.42 13.92 -10.87
N ALA A 244 0.53 13.06 -10.47
CA ALA A 244 0.29 11.67 -10.09
C ALA A 244 -0.04 11.51 -8.60
N ASN A 245 -0.34 12.63 -7.90
CA ASN A 245 -0.61 12.60 -6.47
C ASN A 245 -1.71 11.58 -6.17
N HIS A 246 -1.51 10.84 -5.08
CA HIS A 246 -2.48 9.96 -4.44
C HIS A 246 -3.93 10.47 -4.50
N LEU A 247 -4.21 11.78 -4.38
CA LEU A 247 -5.56 12.35 -4.54
C LEU A 247 -6.19 12.13 -5.93
N GLY A 248 -5.43 12.26 -7.01
CA GLY A 248 -5.91 12.01 -8.39
C GLY A 248 -6.13 10.52 -8.65
N TYR A 249 -5.22 9.68 -8.11
CA TYR A 249 -5.34 8.23 -8.15
C TYR A 249 -6.56 7.73 -7.37
N GLU A 250 -6.82 8.30 -6.19
CA GLU A 250 -8.01 8.01 -5.38
C GLU A 250 -9.28 8.31 -6.17
N LYS A 251 -9.41 9.48 -6.81
CA LYS A 251 -10.58 9.82 -7.65
C LYS A 251 -10.80 8.87 -8.82
N LYS A 252 -9.73 8.36 -9.43
CA LYS A 252 -9.84 7.35 -10.50
C LYS A 252 -10.39 6.04 -9.95
N GLN A 253 -9.86 5.58 -8.81
CA GLN A 253 -10.38 4.40 -8.12
C GLN A 253 -11.83 4.59 -7.66
N GLU A 254 -12.19 5.78 -7.19
CA GLU A 254 -13.57 6.14 -6.83
C GLU A 254 -14.49 5.99 -8.05
N SER A 255 -14.08 6.50 -9.22
CA SER A 255 -14.87 6.37 -10.45
C SER A 255 -15.02 4.92 -10.88
N GLU A 256 -13.95 4.11 -10.78
CA GLU A 256 -13.98 2.69 -11.11
C GLU A 256 -14.83 1.88 -10.13
N ARG A 257 -14.83 2.25 -8.84
CA ARG A 257 -15.64 1.63 -7.77
C ARG A 257 -17.10 2.08 -7.79
N ALA A 258 -17.39 3.24 -8.40
CA ALA A 258 -18.74 3.75 -8.57
C ALA A 258 -19.47 3.14 -9.79
N ARG A 259 -18.78 2.32 -10.61
CA ARG A 259 -19.37 1.61 -11.75
C ARG A 259 -20.43 0.63 -11.27
N ARG A 260 -21.68 0.83 -11.70
CA ARG A 260 -22.85 0.00 -11.39
C ARG A 260 -23.80 -0.19 -12.57
N ASP A 261 -23.59 0.59 -13.62
CA ASP A 261 -24.43 0.66 -14.82
C ASP A 261 -24.67 -0.70 -15.50
N ALA A 262 -23.67 -1.58 -15.51
CA ALA A 262 -23.77 -2.90 -16.14
C ALA A 262 -24.52 -3.95 -15.29
N ILE A 263 -24.57 -3.80 -13.96
CA ILE A 263 -25.08 -4.84 -13.04
C ILE A 263 -26.38 -4.35 -12.35
N PRO A 264 -27.54 -4.96 -12.65
CA PRO A 264 -28.79 -4.58 -12.02
C PRO A 264 -28.81 -4.87 -10.51
N LYS A 265 -29.54 -4.03 -9.75
CA LYS A 265 -29.70 -4.22 -8.31
C LYS A 265 -30.49 -5.47 -7.99
N GLY A 266 -29.96 -6.29 -7.09
CA GLY A 266 -30.56 -7.55 -6.62
C GLY A 266 -30.08 -8.78 -7.38
N GLU A 267 -29.39 -8.63 -8.52
CA GLU A 267 -28.92 -9.78 -9.33
C GLU A 267 -27.67 -10.44 -8.72
N CYS A 268 -26.77 -9.65 -8.11
CA CYS A 268 -25.59 -10.17 -7.45
C CYS A 268 -25.42 -9.53 -6.07
N ILE A 269 -25.77 -10.27 -5.02
CA ILE A 269 -25.72 -9.79 -3.64
C ILE A 269 -24.29 -9.40 -3.21
N TYR A 270 -23.27 -10.13 -3.66
CA TYR A 270 -21.87 -9.83 -3.32
C TYR A 270 -21.41 -8.51 -3.91
N PHE A 271 -21.79 -8.24 -5.16
CA PHE A 271 -21.51 -6.97 -5.82
C PHE A 271 -22.27 -5.83 -5.12
N ASP A 272 -23.56 -6.02 -4.84
CA ASP A 272 -24.40 -5.01 -4.22
C ASP A 272 -23.90 -4.61 -2.84
N GLU A 273 -23.58 -5.57 -1.97
CA GLU A 273 -23.07 -5.27 -0.64
C GLU A 273 -21.69 -4.62 -0.68
N ALA A 274 -20.78 -5.09 -1.53
CA ALA A 274 -19.45 -4.47 -1.67
C ALA A 274 -19.53 -3.06 -2.24
N TYR A 275 -20.37 -2.84 -3.24
CA TYR A 275 -20.64 -1.52 -3.82
C TYR A 275 -21.19 -0.55 -2.77
N GLU A 276 -22.23 -0.95 -2.04
CA GLU A 276 -22.87 -0.10 -1.03
C GLU A 276 -21.92 0.21 0.15
N ARG A 277 -21.08 -0.75 0.58
CA ARG A 277 -20.00 -0.50 1.55
C ARG A 277 -19.01 0.55 1.02
N GLY A 278 -18.55 0.40 -0.22
CA GLY A 278 -17.65 1.35 -0.87
C GLY A 278 -18.24 2.75 -0.94
N MET A 279 -19.48 2.89 -1.43
CA MET A 279 -20.16 4.18 -1.58
C MET A 279 -20.38 4.89 -0.25
N LYS A 280 -20.70 4.14 0.82
CA LYS A 280 -20.82 4.71 2.17
C LYS A 280 -19.49 5.25 2.70
N LEU A 281 -18.36 4.65 2.34
CA LEU A 281 -17.04 5.15 2.72
C LEU A 281 -16.66 6.41 1.93
N LEU A 282 -16.98 6.45 0.63
CA LEU A 282 -16.77 7.65 -0.19
C LEU A 282 -17.59 8.85 0.30
N GLY A 283 -18.79 8.59 0.81
CA GLY A 283 -19.66 9.60 1.42
C GLY A 283 -19.30 9.99 2.86
N LEU A 284 -18.18 9.52 3.42
CA LEU A 284 -17.80 9.83 4.80
C LEU A 284 -17.43 11.31 4.97
N GLU A 285 -18.15 11.97 5.87
CA GLU A 285 -17.74 13.26 6.41
C GLU A 285 -16.77 13.04 7.59
N LEU A 286 -15.47 13.11 7.32
CA LEU A 286 -14.45 12.80 8.33
C LEU A 286 -14.56 13.68 9.58
N SER A 287 -15.05 14.92 9.45
CA SER A 287 -15.24 15.84 10.57
C SER A 287 -16.36 15.43 11.55
N LYS A 288 -17.23 14.49 11.15
CA LYS A 288 -18.31 13.95 12.00
C LYS A 288 -17.93 12.64 12.69
N LEU A 289 -16.78 12.06 12.38
CA LEU A 289 -16.36 10.80 12.99
C LEU A 289 -16.00 10.99 14.46
N ASP A 290 -16.46 10.08 15.30
CA ASP A 290 -16.12 10.01 16.72
C ASP A 290 -15.43 8.66 16.97
N VAL A 291 -14.10 8.68 16.83
CA VAL A 291 -13.20 7.54 17.02
C VAL A 291 -12.02 8.00 17.88
N ASN A 292 -11.66 7.22 18.90
CA ASN A 292 -10.59 7.60 19.81
C ASN A 292 -9.26 7.81 19.05
N MET A 293 -8.53 8.89 19.37
CA MET A 293 -7.29 9.31 18.70
C MET A 293 -7.45 9.73 17.23
N PHE A 294 -8.67 10.05 16.80
CA PHE A 294 -8.96 10.62 15.48
C PHE A 294 -9.69 11.96 15.63
N SER A 295 -9.27 12.96 14.85
CA SER A 295 -10.02 14.20 14.68
C SER A 295 -9.77 14.77 13.28
N ALA A 296 -10.79 15.40 12.70
CA ALA A 296 -10.68 16.06 11.41
C ALA A 296 -11.50 17.35 11.40
N VAL A 297 -10.96 18.40 10.79
CA VAL A 297 -11.72 19.62 10.47
C VAL A 297 -12.43 19.45 9.13
N ASN A 298 -11.78 18.79 8.18
CA ASN A 298 -12.30 18.41 6.88
C ASN A 298 -11.42 17.27 6.29
N ASN A 299 -11.70 16.87 5.06
CA ASN A 299 -11.02 15.74 4.40
C ASN A 299 -9.52 15.98 4.07
N SER A 300 -9.01 17.20 4.26
CA SER A 300 -7.60 17.54 4.07
C SER A 300 -6.87 17.79 5.40
N LEU A 301 -7.57 18.35 6.39
CA LEU A 301 -7.03 18.70 7.71
C LEU A 301 -7.44 17.65 8.74
N ILE A 302 -6.59 16.62 8.86
CA ILE A 302 -6.84 15.42 9.66
C ILE A 302 -5.68 15.21 10.64
N ASN A 303 -6.02 14.95 11.90
CA ASN A 303 -5.11 14.45 12.93
C ASN A 303 -5.52 13.01 13.28
N ASP A 304 -4.78 12.05 12.75
CA ASP A 304 -5.06 10.63 12.88
C ASP A 304 -3.89 9.93 13.58
N GLY A 305 -4.07 9.66 14.86
CA GLY A 305 -3.12 8.92 15.69
C GLY A 305 -3.40 7.42 15.78
N CYS A 306 -4.53 6.95 15.24
CA CYS A 306 -4.97 5.56 15.36
C CYS A 306 -4.89 4.75 14.06
N GLY A 307 -4.64 5.41 12.93
CA GLY A 307 -4.58 4.77 11.62
C GLY A 307 -5.95 4.51 11.00
N LEU A 308 -6.96 5.33 11.33
CA LEU A 308 -8.32 5.19 10.78
C LEU A 308 -8.36 5.53 9.29
N TYR A 309 -7.79 6.67 8.91
CA TYR A 309 -7.82 7.24 7.56
C TYR A 309 -6.42 7.40 6.96
N ARG A 310 -5.46 7.93 7.72
CA ARG A 310 -4.05 8.00 7.32
C ARG A 310 -3.34 6.71 7.72
N GLY A 311 -2.40 6.26 6.89
CA GLY A 311 -1.60 5.09 7.25
C GLY A 311 -0.79 5.32 8.52
N ARG A 312 -0.76 4.33 9.43
CA ARG A 312 0.03 4.41 10.68
C ARG A 312 1.52 4.31 10.35
N LEU A 313 2.28 5.36 10.67
CA LEU A 313 3.73 5.39 10.48
C LEU A 313 4.40 4.40 11.45
N ILE A 314 5.27 3.53 10.92
CA ILE A 314 5.99 2.52 11.69
C ILE A 314 7.52 2.67 11.62
N LEU A 315 8.04 3.44 10.67
CA LEU A 315 9.48 3.62 10.48
C LEU A 315 9.79 4.96 9.80
N PRO A 316 10.38 5.95 10.51
CA PRO A 316 10.85 7.19 9.89
C PRO A 316 12.36 7.38 10.08
N TYR A 317 13.19 6.85 9.17
CA TYR A 317 14.64 7.10 9.17
C TYR A 317 15.03 8.03 8.05
N GLU A 318 15.94 8.96 8.34
CA GLU A 318 16.46 9.92 7.39
C GLU A 318 17.99 9.91 7.46
N HIS A 319 18.63 9.94 6.30
CA HIS A 319 20.07 10.09 6.18
C HIS A 319 20.34 11.36 5.39
N LEU A 320 21.02 12.31 6.04
CA LEU A 320 21.56 13.48 5.39
C LEU A 320 22.93 13.11 4.83
N SER A 321 23.16 13.43 3.56
CA SER A 321 24.46 13.21 2.90
C SER A 321 25.58 13.86 3.73
N ARG A 322 26.64 13.08 4.00
CA ARG A 322 27.70 13.48 4.94
C ARG A 322 28.75 14.41 4.35
N PHE A 323 28.66 14.75 3.07
CA PHE A 323 29.69 15.52 2.38
C PHE A 323 29.04 16.68 1.62
N GLN A 324 29.04 17.87 2.23
CA GLN A 324 28.60 19.09 1.53
C GLN A 324 29.76 19.88 0.93
N ASN A 325 31.01 19.59 1.34
CA ASN A 325 32.26 20.02 0.71
C ASN A 325 33.38 19.17 1.35
N ASP A 326 34.52 18.98 0.68
CA ASP A 326 35.77 18.41 1.23
C ASP A 326 36.41 19.30 2.33
N LEU A 327 35.60 20.07 3.08
CA LEU A 327 36.00 21.09 4.06
C LEU A 327 35.30 20.92 5.42
N ILE A 328 34.75 19.74 5.71
CA ILE A 328 34.27 19.43 7.06
C ILE A 328 35.24 18.40 7.64
N ASP A 329 36.29 18.92 8.27
CA ASP A 329 37.24 18.20 9.14
C ASP A 329 36.53 17.42 10.25
#